data_AF-A0A7S3CM61-F1
#
_entry.id   AF-A0A7S3CM61-F1
#
_cell.length_a   1.000
_cell.length_b   1.000
_cell.length_c   1.000
_cell.angle_alpha   90.00
_cell.angle_beta   90.00
_cell.angle_gamma   90.00
#
_symmetry.space_group_name_H-M   'P 1'
#
loop_
_entity.id
_entity.type
_entity.pdbx_description
1 polymer ?
#
loop_
_entity_poly.entity_id
_entity_poly.type
_entity_poly.pdbx_seq_one_letter_code
_entity_poly.pdbx_strand_id
1 'polypeptide(L)'
;MSAEEQAIQGVIDNIWDTYDVDKSGALDKGETKKFIQDTLGNLGSGDEFSDDAFDEVFQTFDKDNSGTVEKNEMVQFIKQLLSS
;
A
#
# COMPACT_ATOMS: atom_id res chain seq x y z
N MET A 1 11.84 -15.31 11.58
CA MET A 1 11.82 -14.26 10.55
C MET A 1 12.78 -14.67 9.47
N SER A 2 12.24 -14.98 8.30
CA SER A 2 13.04 -15.28 7.11
C SER A 2 13.59 -13.99 6.49
N ALA A 3 14.64 -14.08 5.67
CA ALA A 3 15.24 -12.91 5.01
C ALA A 3 14.23 -12.13 4.16
N GLU A 4 13.28 -12.84 3.55
CA GLU A 4 12.14 -12.27 2.82
C GLU A 4 11.24 -11.39 3.71
N GLU A 5 10.95 -11.82 4.94
CA GLU A 5 10.11 -11.04 5.86
C GLU A 5 10.83 -9.77 6.33
N GLN A 6 12.14 -9.82 6.52
CA GLN A 6 12.93 -8.64 6.87
C GLN A 6 12.98 -7.63 5.73
N ALA A 7 13.09 -8.10 4.48
CA ALA A 7 13.04 -7.22 3.32
C ALA A 7 11.67 -6.55 3.18
N ILE A 8 10.59 -7.31 3.33
CA ILE A 8 9.22 -6.79 3.24
C ILE A 8 8.97 -5.80 4.37
N GLN A 9 9.36 -6.12 5.61
CA GLN A 9 9.21 -5.20 6.73
C GLN A 9 9.97 -3.88 6.49
N GLY A 10 11.19 -3.94 5.94
CA GLY A 10 11.96 -2.75 5.59
C GLY A 10 11.28 -1.89 4.50
N VAL A 11 10.64 -2.52 3.51
CA VAL A 11 9.87 -1.80 2.49
C VAL A 11 8.64 -1.13 3.12
N ILE A 12 7.90 -1.87 3.95
CA ILE A 12 6.72 -1.38 4.66
C ILE A 12 7.07 -0.18 5.54
N ASP A 13 8.12 -0.27 6.36
CA ASP A 13 8.50 0.83 7.23
C ASP A 13 8.92 2.09 6.44
N ASN A 14 9.57 1.94 5.28
CA ASN A 14 9.87 3.09 4.41
C ASN A 14 8.60 3.72 3.82
N ILE A 15 7.63 2.90 3.41
CA ILE A 15 6.33 3.40 2.91
C ILE A 15 5.63 4.16 4.04
N TRP A 16 5.51 3.59 5.23
CA TRP A 16 4.89 4.26 6.36
C TRP A 16 5.62 5.56 6.72
N ASP A 17 6.95 5.56 6.83
CA ASP A 17 7.70 6.80 7.14
C ASP A 17 7.49 7.91 6.10
N THR A 18 7.15 7.54 4.86
CA THR A 18 6.91 8.48 3.76
C THR A 18 5.45 8.94 3.67
N TYR A 19 4.49 8.03 3.85
CA TYR A 19 3.08 8.24 3.54
C TYR A 19 2.16 8.28 4.78
N ASP A 20 2.49 7.60 5.88
CA ASP A 20 1.76 7.67 7.16
C ASP A 20 2.17 8.96 7.88
N VAL A 21 1.56 10.06 7.44
CA VAL A 21 1.86 11.42 7.91
C VAL A 21 1.31 11.61 9.31
N ASP A 22 0.15 11.02 9.59
CA ASP A 22 -0.49 11.11 10.90
C ASP A 22 0.10 10.13 11.93
N LYS A 23 0.92 9.19 11.49
CA LYS A 23 1.56 8.14 12.31
C LYS A 23 0.53 7.30 13.04
N SER A 24 -0.65 7.12 12.45
CA SER A 24 -1.70 6.27 12.99
C SER A 24 -1.30 4.80 12.99
N GLY A 25 -0.33 4.41 12.17
CA GLY A 25 0.10 3.03 12.00
C GLY A 25 -0.67 2.28 10.91
N ALA A 26 -1.61 2.95 10.24
CA ALA A 26 -2.31 2.47 9.05
C ALA A 26 -2.37 3.60 8.02
N LEU A 27 -2.46 3.28 6.74
CA LEU A 27 -2.60 4.31 5.70
C LEU A 27 -4.07 4.54 5.43
N ASP A 28 -4.54 5.78 5.61
CA ASP A 28 -5.92 6.11 5.25
C ASP A 28 -6.12 6.20 3.74
N LYS A 29 -7.37 6.36 3.27
CA LYS A 29 -7.66 6.50 1.83
C LYS A 29 -6.88 7.62 1.16
N GLY A 30 -6.71 8.78 1.81
CA GLY A 30 -5.97 9.91 1.28
C GLY A 30 -4.47 9.63 1.16
N GLU A 31 -3.87 9.04 2.20
CA GLU A 31 -2.46 8.65 2.21
C GLU A 31 -2.18 7.51 1.21
N THR A 32 -3.06 6.51 1.17
CA THR A 32 -2.98 5.38 0.23
C THR A 32 -3.15 5.85 -1.21
N LYS A 33 -4.02 6.84 -1.47
CA LYS A 33 -4.16 7.44 -2.82
C LYS A 33 -2.85 8.02 -3.31
N LYS A 34 -2.14 8.72 -2.44
CA LYS A 34 -0.83 9.30 -2.76
C LYS A 34 0.22 8.21 -3.01
N PHE A 35 0.26 7.19 -2.15
CA PHE A 35 1.14 6.03 -2.32
C PHE A 35 0.90 5.30 -3.63
N ILE A 36 -0.36 5.03 -3.97
CA ILE A 36 -0.76 4.35 -5.21
C ILE A 36 -0.41 5.22 -6.42
N GLN A 37 -0.66 6.53 -6.37
CA GLN A 37 -0.27 7.45 -7.45
C GLN A 37 1.25 7.46 -7.66
N ASP A 38 2.06 7.56 -6.61
CA ASP A 38 3.53 7.56 -6.73
C ASP A 38 4.09 6.19 -7.14
N THR A 39 3.48 5.09 -6.69
CA THR A 39 3.98 3.74 -6.95
C THR A 39 3.48 3.19 -8.28
N LEU A 40 2.17 3.21 -8.52
CA LEU A 40 1.54 2.69 -9.75
C LEU A 40 1.56 3.72 -10.88
N GLY A 41 1.43 5.01 -10.61
CA GLY A 41 1.55 6.06 -11.63
C GLY A 41 2.95 6.14 -12.25
N ASN A 42 3.97 5.58 -11.57
CA ASN A 42 5.31 5.42 -12.11
C ASN A 42 5.49 4.10 -12.89
N LEU A 43 4.58 3.13 -12.72
CA LEU A 43 4.61 1.81 -13.38
C LEU A 43 3.73 1.74 -14.64
N GLY A 44 2.71 2.59 -14.76
CA GLY A 44 1.81 2.62 -15.91
C GLY A 44 1.48 4.06 -16.30
N SER A 45 1.58 4.34 -17.60
CA SER A 45 1.11 5.52 -18.34
C SER A 45 0.25 6.48 -17.51
N GLY A 46 0.69 7.73 -17.35
CA GLY A 46 0.13 8.74 -16.44
C GLY A 46 -1.29 9.24 -16.76
N ASP A 47 -2.21 8.33 -17.00
CA ASP A 47 -3.64 8.55 -16.85
C ASP A 47 -3.93 8.74 -15.36
N GLU A 48 -4.59 9.85 -15.03
CA GLU A 48 -5.05 10.14 -13.67
C GLU A 48 -5.85 8.94 -13.16
N PHE A 49 -5.38 8.32 -12.07
CA PHE A 49 -6.14 7.27 -11.39
C PHE A 49 -7.50 7.85 -10.97
N SER A 50 -8.56 7.47 -11.68
CA SER A 50 -9.94 7.80 -11.32
C SER A 50 -10.23 7.32 -9.91
N ASP A 51 -11.08 8.04 -9.17
CA ASP A 51 -11.47 7.64 -7.82
C ASP A 51 -12.06 6.21 -7.79
N ASP A 52 -12.80 5.79 -8.81
CA ASP A 52 -13.30 4.41 -8.92
C ASP A 52 -12.18 3.36 -9.03
N ALA A 53 -11.17 3.61 -9.87
CA ALA A 53 -10.04 2.70 -10.02
C ALA A 53 -9.18 2.66 -8.75
N PHE A 54 -9.03 3.80 -8.09
CA PHE A 54 -8.40 3.86 -6.79
C PHE A 54 -9.19 3.04 -5.76
N ASP A 55 -10.52 3.17 -5.69
CA ASP A 55 -11.34 2.42 -4.72
C ASP A 55 -11.26 0.91 -4.97
N GLU A 56 -11.25 0.44 -6.23
CA GLU A 56 -11.06 -0.99 -6.54
C GLU A 56 -9.70 -1.51 -6.08
N VAL A 57 -8.64 -0.74 -6.32
CA VAL A 57 -7.30 -1.10 -5.86
C VAL A 57 -7.24 -1.05 -4.34
N PHE A 58 -7.76 0.00 -3.72
CA PHE A 58 -7.81 0.18 -2.28
C PHE A 58 -8.54 -0.99 -1.60
N GLN A 59 -9.71 -1.40 -2.11
CA GLN A 59 -10.43 -2.59 -1.62
C GLN A 59 -9.65 -3.90 -1.81
N THR A 60 -8.71 -3.94 -2.76
CA THR A 60 -7.84 -5.10 -2.93
C THR A 60 -6.80 -5.18 -1.81
N PHE A 61 -6.33 -4.02 -1.32
CA PHE A 61 -5.42 -3.89 -0.18
C PHE A 61 -6.13 -4.05 1.17
N ASP A 62 -7.20 -3.28 1.39
CA ASP A 62 -8.05 -3.27 2.58
C ASP A 62 -8.98 -4.49 2.58
N LYS A 63 -8.46 -5.61 3.09
CA LYS A 63 -9.16 -6.89 3.14
C LYS A 63 -10.23 -6.89 4.21
N ASP A 64 -9.98 -6.22 5.33
CA ASP A 64 -10.91 -6.17 6.44
C ASP A 64 -12.00 -5.10 6.29
N ASN A 65 -11.91 -4.27 5.24
CA ASN A 65 -12.79 -3.15 4.96
C ASN A 65 -12.83 -2.17 6.15
N SER A 66 -11.71 -2.00 6.84
CA SER A 66 -11.55 -1.02 7.91
C SER A 66 -11.60 0.42 7.39
N GLY A 67 -11.38 0.62 6.08
CA GLY A 67 -11.23 1.93 5.47
C GLY A 67 -9.81 2.49 5.54
N THR A 68 -8.86 1.69 6.02
CA THR A 68 -7.43 2.02 6.15
C THR A 68 -6.61 0.79 5.78
N VAL A 69 -5.45 0.96 5.16
CA VAL A 69 -4.54 -0.16 4.87
C VAL A 69 -3.60 -0.36 6.05
N GLU A 70 -3.73 -1.49 6.74
CA GLU A 70 -2.83 -1.81 7.84
C GLU A 70 -1.48 -2.34 7.36
N LYS A 71 -0.43 -2.21 8.19
CA LYS A 71 0.90 -2.80 7.91
C LYS A 71 0.80 -4.28 7.58
N ASN A 72 -0.05 -5.02 8.30
CA ASN A 72 -0.22 -6.46 8.10
C ASN A 72 -0.78 -6.78 6.71
N GLU A 73 -1.76 -6.01 6.24
CA GLU A 73 -2.39 -6.20 4.93
C GLU A 73 -1.40 -5.92 3.81
N MET A 74 -0.64 -4.84 3.93
CA MET A 74 0.40 -4.51 2.97
C MET A 74 1.52 -5.56 2.95
N VAL A 75 1.91 -6.12 4.11
CA VAL A 75 2.87 -7.24 4.18
C VAL A 75 2.34 -8.45 3.41
N GLN A 76 1.07 -8.81 3.58
CA GLN A 76 0.46 -9.93 2.84
C GLN A 76 0.45 -9.66 1.34
N PHE A 77 0.11 -8.43 0.93
CA PHE A 77 0.08 -8.04 -0.47
C PHE A 77 1.47 -8.13 -1.13
N ILE A 78 2.51 -7.55 -0.51
CA ILE A 78 3.88 -7.60 -1.03
C ILE A 78 4.39 -9.04 -1.04
N LYS A 79 4.10 -9.84 0.00
CA LYS A 79 4.40 -11.28 0.00
C LYS A 79 3.78 -11.98 -1.20
N GLN A 80 2.52 -11.69 -1.51
CA GLN A 80 1.81 -12.31 -2.62
C GLN A 80 2.38 -11.89 -3.99
N LEU A 81 2.80 -10.64 -4.13
CA LEU A 81 3.48 -10.13 -5.34
C LEU A 81 4.86 -10.76 -5.55
N LEU A 82 5.67 -10.85 -4.49
CA LEU A 82 7.03 -11.39 -4.56
C LEU A 82 7.08 -12.92 -4.61
N SER A 83 6.03 -13.60 -4.13
CA SER A 83 5.91 -15.06 -4.17
C SER A 83 5.34 -15.59 -5.50
N SER A 84 5.12 -14.72 -6.50
CA SER A 84 4.63 -15.09 -7.84
C SER A 84 5.77 -15.37 -8.83
#